data_AF-A0A7K4KJB1-F1
#
_entry.id   AF-A0A7K4KJB1-F1
#
_cell.length_a   1.000
_cell.length_b   1.000
_cell.length_c   1.000
_cell.angle_alpha   90.00
_cell.angle_beta   90.00
_cell.angle_gamma   90.00
#
_symmetry.space_group_name_H-M   'P 1'
#
loop_
_entity.id
_entity.type
_entity.pdbx_description
1 polymer ?
#
loop_
_entity_poly.entity_id
_entity_poly.type
_entity_poly.pdbx_seq_one_letter_code
_entity_poly.pdbx_strand_id
1 'polypeptide(L)'
;QKVPHSENSRAKKSQHSEEEIFYMNCRAAYLTVFKSSLENIKSKEQLCLVLQQAGRNPSQKTLNKYWTSQTTTLNFDDFCTILKKEKAATKNELLRAFGKIDKDNSGYILHDELYKILTTRGEKMTPDEVSAITKLADFNSSGKLDYNKFCDLYVTTNEQCCKTALEKLEVDSRLRRQQFGSQVETSSEAIALPASKPSPRVSRKTDHKITLVKGDNRISSRPSSAQTCKASVSTTISVTASRNRSTKLIEPSTVKEWQCAQSKGCFYLEDDGEIISHKYRLHLPQRSAVCITIKPLNLCQVEGKSCQWLSVDTILYILKENESQDNLQLVTFTEQQNKEMFGWKGELGSGVYWLLPFTTGCRLKKVKTQITGEAKLVYRGEDGELALTKELRAALLEVFETIDLDGNGLLSLEEYNFFELRTSGEKCDEEAWAVCKENFDMKKNELTRQGFMDLNLMEANDREGDPSDLWITLLSLGYNKALEMTEACPFVIDIYAEKCKPRIKAIFLEAGGWQLNRAICKSVVNKGEAKLMDGCENVIVYTYKTDTRITSVIENKSENKVIIHVNNEHSKNCLSNRGLAVFAIEVAPKSMMVSQHVMPLNDQEEWLYSCVHSLL
;
A
#
# COMPACT_ATOMS: atom_id res chain seq x y z
N GLN A 1 -32.97 -25.31 -20.70
CA GLN A 1 -33.02 -25.31 -19.22
C GLN A 1 -31.98 -26.27 -18.66
N LYS A 2 -30.90 -25.74 -18.05
CA LYS A 2 -30.14 -26.29 -16.90
C LYS A 2 -28.99 -25.31 -16.62
N VAL A 3 -28.78 -24.96 -15.35
CA VAL A 3 -27.85 -23.91 -14.91
C VAL A 3 -26.51 -24.53 -14.47
N PRO A 4 -25.38 -23.89 -14.80
CA PRO A 4 -24.21 -23.94 -13.92
C PRO A 4 -23.47 -22.59 -13.83
N HIS A 5 -24.05 -21.60 -13.15
CA HIS A 5 -23.38 -20.35 -12.77
C HIS A 5 -23.69 -20.02 -11.30
N SER A 6 -22.83 -20.47 -10.38
CA SER A 6 -23.00 -20.23 -8.92
C SER A 6 -21.68 -20.29 -8.13
N GLU A 7 -20.70 -21.08 -8.56
CA GLU A 7 -19.52 -21.40 -7.73
C GLU A 7 -18.39 -20.36 -7.86
N ASN A 8 -18.03 -19.94 -9.08
CA ASN A 8 -16.90 -19.02 -9.32
C ASN A 8 -17.10 -17.60 -8.73
N SER A 9 -18.34 -17.12 -8.62
CA SER A 9 -18.64 -15.83 -7.98
C SER A 9 -18.60 -15.90 -6.45
N ARG A 10 -18.76 -17.10 -5.88
CA ARG A 10 -18.73 -17.36 -4.45
C ARG A 10 -17.30 -17.46 -3.94
N ALA A 11 -16.40 -18.12 -4.68
CA ALA A 11 -14.98 -18.22 -4.37
C ALA A 11 -14.26 -16.84 -4.40
N LYS A 12 -14.47 -16.02 -5.44
CA LYS A 12 -13.84 -14.68 -5.52
C LYS A 12 -14.36 -13.70 -4.45
N LYS A 13 -15.59 -13.88 -3.96
CA LYS A 13 -16.10 -13.16 -2.78
C LYS A 13 -15.55 -13.72 -1.47
N SER A 14 -15.41 -15.05 -1.34
CA SER A 14 -14.85 -15.64 -0.12
C SER A 14 -13.42 -15.18 0.08
N GLN A 15 -12.57 -15.20 -0.95
CA GLN A 15 -11.15 -14.86 -0.82
C GLN A 15 -10.89 -13.39 -0.45
N HIS A 16 -11.69 -12.43 -0.94
CA HIS A 16 -11.63 -11.03 -0.46
C HIS A 16 -12.08 -10.94 1.00
N SER A 17 -13.18 -11.62 1.35
CA SER A 17 -13.64 -11.67 2.75
C SER A 17 -12.64 -12.38 3.67
N GLU A 18 -11.91 -13.39 3.21
CA GLU A 18 -10.92 -14.14 3.98
C GLU A 18 -9.71 -13.27 4.32
N GLU A 19 -9.26 -12.39 3.41
CA GLU A 19 -8.19 -11.44 3.69
C GLU A 19 -8.66 -10.28 4.57
N GLU A 20 -9.87 -9.74 4.35
CA GLU A 20 -10.49 -8.78 5.27
C GLU A 20 -10.67 -9.36 6.68
N ILE A 21 -11.12 -10.62 6.78
CA ILE A 21 -11.25 -11.38 8.04
C ILE A 21 -9.86 -11.61 8.66
N PHE A 22 -8.84 -11.94 7.87
CA PHE A 22 -7.47 -12.10 8.36
C PHE A 22 -6.96 -10.81 9.03
N TYR A 23 -7.02 -9.67 8.34
CA TYR A 23 -6.60 -8.39 8.93
C TYR A 23 -7.49 -7.95 10.10
N MET A 24 -8.80 -8.24 10.07
CA MET A 24 -9.70 -8.00 11.20
C MET A 24 -9.31 -8.83 12.43
N ASN A 25 -8.97 -10.11 12.23
CA ASN A 25 -8.51 -11.02 13.28
C ASN A 25 -7.16 -10.59 13.85
N CYS A 26 -6.19 -10.24 12.99
CA CYS A 26 -4.91 -9.66 13.41
C CYS A 26 -5.13 -8.40 14.25
N ARG A 27 -5.99 -7.49 13.78
CA ARG A 27 -6.30 -6.23 14.48
C ARG A 27 -6.99 -6.47 15.82
N ALA A 28 -7.94 -7.40 15.89
CA ALA A 28 -8.62 -7.78 17.11
C ALA A 28 -7.64 -8.35 18.15
N ALA A 29 -6.78 -9.32 17.75
CA ALA A 29 -5.74 -9.88 18.59
C ALA A 29 -4.76 -8.80 19.10
N TYR A 30 -4.29 -7.92 18.21
CA TYR A 30 -3.36 -6.84 18.56
C TYR A 30 -3.95 -5.90 19.63
N LEU A 31 -5.22 -5.54 19.49
CA LEU A 31 -5.93 -4.65 20.41
C LEU A 31 -6.34 -5.30 21.75
N THR A 32 -6.05 -6.59 21.97
CA THR A 32 -6.14 -7.19 23.31
C THR A 32 -4.90 -6.92 24.16
N VAL A 33 -3.73 -6.70 23.53
CA VAL A 33 -2.44 -6.43 24.20
C VAL A 33 -2.14 -4.93 24.22
N PHE A 34 -2.48 -4.24 23.13
CA PHE A 34 -2.18 -2.83 22.90
C PHE A 34 -3.46 -1.98 22.89
N LYS A 35 -3.37 -0.71 23.28
CA LYS A 35 -4.53 0.20 23.27
C LYS A 35 -4.81 0.75 21.87
N SER A 36 -3.89 0.59 20.93
CA SER A 36 -3.99 1.03 19.54
C SER A 36 -3.18 0.13 18.62
N SER A 37 -3.63 -0.03 17.38
CA SER A 37 -2.86 -0.66 16.29
C SER A 37 -1.61 0.14 15.89
N LEU A 38 -1.45 1.36 16.42
CA LEU A 38 -0.28 2.23 16.24
C LEU A 38 0.72 2.17 17.42
N GLU A 39 0.46 1.36 18.45
CA GLU A 39 1.46 1.10 19.49
C GLU A 39 2.40 0.00 19.00
N ASN A 40 3.68 0.34 18.78
CA ASN A 40 4.68 -0.66 18.42
C ASN A 40 4.94 -1.65 19.55
N ILE A 41 5.23 -2.89 19.18
CA ILE A 41 5.82 -3.91 20.04
C ILE A 41 7.24 -3.47 20.40
N LYS A 42 7.56 -3.38 21.70
CA LYS A 42 8.84 -2.88 22.24
C LYS A 42 9.64 -3.94 23.01
N SER A 43 9.09 -5.14 23.19
CA SER A 43 9.80 -6.24 23.83
C SER A 43 9.40 -7.60 23.27
N LYS A 44 10.27 -8.59 23.50
CA LYS A 44 10.05 -9.98 23.10
C LYS A 44 8.83 -10.61 23.79
N GLU A 45 8.56 -10.19 25.03
CA GLU A 45 7.39 -10.61 25.81
C GLU A 45 6.11 -10.07 25.18
N GLN A 46 6.11 -8.81 24.73
CA GLN A 46 4.98 -8.23 24.00
C GLN A 46 4.74 -8.95 22.65
N LEU A 47 5.81 -9.31 21.92
CA LEU A 47 5.69 -10.11 20.70
C LEU A 47 5.07 -11.49 20.99
N CYS A 48 5.52 -12.15 22.06
CA CYS A 48 4.99 -13.44 22.49
C CYS A 48 3.49 -13.34 22.82
N LEU A 49 3.11 -12.38 23.66
CA LEU A 49 1.72 -12.15 24.07
C LEU A 49 0.80 -11.89 22.87
N VAL A 50 1.21 -11.02 21.93
CA VAL A 50 0.33 -10.67 20.80
C VAL A 50 0.18 -11.79 19.78
N LEU A 51 1.21 -12.62 19.58
CA LEU A 51 1.13 -13.85 18.80
C LEU A 51 0.21 -14.90 19.48
N GLN A 52 0.26 -15.00 20.80
CA GLN A 52 -0.66 -15.85 21.58
C GLN A 52 -2.12 -15.42 21.46
N GLN A 53 -2.41 -14.13 21.50
CA GLN A 53 -3.76 -13.60 21.30
C GLN A 53 -4.27 -13.80 19.85
N ALA A 54 -3.38 -14.06 18.89
CA ALA A 54 -3.70 -14.46 17.52
C ALA A 54 -3.68 -16.00 17.30
N GLY A 55 -3.75 -16.78 18.37
CA GLY A 55 -3.83 -18.24 18.31
C GLY A 55 -2.54 -18.93 17.84
N ARG A 56 -1.36 -18.33 18.07
CA ARG A 56 -0.06 -18.96 17.87
C ARG A 56 0.58 -19.31 19.21
N ASN A 57 1.40 -20.35 19.25
CA ASN A 57 2.25 -20.63 20.40
C ASN A 57 3.73 -20.56 19.98
N PRO A 58 4.33 -19.36 19.88
CA PRO A 58 5.67 -19.19 19.34
C PRO A 58 6.73 -19.73 20.30
N SER A 59 7.59 -20.61 19.79
CA SER A 59 8.79 -21.07 20.52
C SER A 59 9.78 -19.93 20.75
N GLN A 60 10.68 -20.04 21.72
CA GLN A 60 11.82 -19.12 21.89
C GLN A 60 12.66 -19.04 20.61
N LYS A 61 12.80 -20.14 19.86
CA LYS A 61 13.43 -20.12 18.52
C LYS A 61 12.65 -19.24 17.54
N THR A 62 11.31 -19.35 17.50
CA THR A 62 10.44 -18.50 16.67
C THR A 62 10.53 -17.03 17.09
N LEU A 63 10.53 -16.74 18.39
CA LEU A 63 10.67 -15.37 18.90
C LEU A 63 12.05 -14.78 18.56
N ASN A 64 13.14 -15.53 18.72
CA ASN A 64 14.49 -15.08 18.37
C ASN A 64 14.68 -14.83 16.86
N LYS A 65 13.90 -15.48 15.99
CA LYS A 65 13.91 -15.26 14.53
C LYS A 65 13.39 -13.86 14.15
N TYR A 66 12.46 -13.31 14.93
CA TYR A 66 11.80 -12.02 14.64
C TYR A 66 12.19 -10.90 15.63
N TRP A 67 12.67 -11.26 16.82
CA TRP A 67 13.16 -10.35 17.85
C TRP A 67 14.64 -10.62 18.13
N THR A 68 15.50 -9.91 17.40
CA THR A 68 16.97 -10.03 17.49
C THR A 68 17.55 -8.93 18.40
N SER A 69 18.84 -9.00 18.72
CA SER A 69 19.55 -7.92 19.45
C SER A 69 19.58 -6.56 18.72
N GLN A 70 19.22 -6.53 17.44
CA GLN A 70 19.11 -5.32 16.62
C GLN A 70 17.66 -4.81 16.50
N THR A 71 16.68 -5.63 16.89
CA THR A 71 15.25 -5.29 16.83
C THR A 71 14.88 -4.36 17.99
N THR A 72 14.65 -3.08 17.71
CA THR A 72 14.23 -2.08 18.72
C THR A 72 12.72 -1.99 18.85
N THR A 73 11.99 -2.11 17.74
CA THR A 73 10.52 -2.14 17.69
C THR A 73 10.01 -2.97 16.51
N LEU A 74 8.80 -3.53 16.63
CA LEU A 74 8.01 -4.04 15.50
C LEU A 74 6.64 -3.34 15.46
N ASN A 75 6.10 -3.09 14.28
CA ASN A 75 4.79 -2.45 14.07
C ASN A 75 3.67 -3.49 13.79
N PHE A 76 2.46 -3.02 13.49
CA PHE A 76 1.31 -3.89 13.23
C PHE A 76 1.43 -4.70 11.92
N ASP A 77 2.07 -4.15 10.90
CA ASP A 77 2.24 -4.79 9.59
C ASP A 77 3.37 -5.85 9.64
N ASP A 78 4.42 -5.61 10.42
CA ASP A 78 5.42 -6.61 10.80
C ASP A 78 4.73 -7.81 11.48
N PHE A 79 3.85 -7.54 12.44
CA PHE A 79 3.08 -8.57 13.15
C PHE A 79 2.15 -9.35 12.20
N CYS A 80 1.44 -8.68 11.29
CA CYS A 80 0.63 -9.35 10.27
C CYS A 80 1.49 -10.24 9.35
N THR A 81 2.69 -9.78 8.98
CA THR A 81 3.65 -10.53 8.17
C THR A 81 4.18 -11.77 8.90
N ILE A 82 4.46 -11.66 10.21
CA ILE A 82 4.83 -12.80 11.05
C ILE A 82 3.68 -13.82 11.10
N LEU A 83 2.42 -13.38 11.24
CA LEU A 83 1.25 -14.28 11.25
C LEU A 83 0.93 -14.94 9.91
N LYS A 84 1.27 -14.31 8.77
CA LYS A 84 1.21 -14.94 7.44
C LYS A 84 2.27 -16.06 7.30
N LYS A 85 3.47 -15.88 7.89
CA LYS A 85 4.60 -16.83 7.82
C LYS A 85 4.50 -17.98 8.83
N GLU A 86 4.13 -17.70 10.08
CA GLU A 86 3.94 -18.69 11.13
C GLU A 86 2.45 -19.11 11.16
N LYS A 87 2.13 -20.34 10.76
CA LYS A 87 0.75 -20.85 10.74
C LYS A 87 0.31 -21.36 12.12
N ALA A 88 -1.00 -21.37 12.39
CA ALA A 88 -1.55 -22.00 13.59
C ALA A 88 -1.39 -23.53 13.49
N ALA A 89 -1.10 -24.19 14.62
CA ALA A 89 -1.06 -25.64 14.68
C ALA A 89 -2.47 -26.21 14.53
N THR A 90 -2.69 -27.06 13.53
CA THR A 90 -3.96 -27.75 13.31
C THR A 90 -4.14 -28.91 14.30
N LYS A 91 -5.40 -29.32 14.57
CA LYS A 91 -5.70 -30.52 15.37
C LYS A 91 -4.87 -31.73 14.91
N ASN A 92 -4.78 -31.95 13.59
CA ASN A 92 -4.06 -33.07 13.00
C ASN A 92 -2.53 -32.98 13.16
N GLU A 93 -1.96 -31.80 13.33
CA GLU A 93 -0.53 -31.64 13.66
C GLU A 93 -0.26 -31.92 15.13
N LEU A 94 -1.13 -31.45 16.02
CA LEU A 94 -1.07 -31.74 17.45
C LEU A 94 -1.25 -33.24 17.72
N LEU A 95 -2.27 -33.87 17.13
CA LEU A 95 -2.48 -35.33 17.22
C LEU A 95 -1.27 -36.12 16.69
N ARG A 96 -0.68 -35.71 15.56
CA ARG A 96 0.55 -36.35 15.03
C ARG A 96 1.79 -36.11 15.91
N ALA A 97 1.84 -35.02 16.67
CA ALA A 97 2.92 -34.75 17.62
C ALA A 97 2.77 -35.64 18.86
N PHE A 98 1.56 -35.75 19.42
CA PHE A 98 1.27 -36.64 20.55
C PHE A 98 1.36 -38.13 20.18
N GLY A 99 0.97 -38.53 18.97
CA GLY A 99 1.14 -39.91 18.47
C GLY A 99 2.61 -40.35 18.27
N LYS A 100 3.58 -39.42 18.33
CA LYS A 100 5.02 -39.77 18.42
C LYS A 100 5.48 -40.07 19.85
N ILE A 101 4.63 -39.82 20.83
CA ILE A 101 4.84 -40.05 22.26
C ILE A 101 4.11 -41.33 22.68
N ASP A 102 2.83 -41.42 22.32
CA ASP A 102 1.93 -42.58 22.50
C ASP A 102 2.31 -43.73 21.57
N LYS A 103 3.34 -44.51 21.94
CA LYS A 103 3.93 -45.57 21.11
C LYS A 103 3.00 -46.75 20.86
N ASP A 104 2.10 -47.04 21.79
CA ASP A 104 1.06 -48.06 21.66
C ASP A 104 -0.21 -47.53 20.98
N ASN A 105 -0.22 -46.25 20.59
CA ASN A 105 -1.33 -45.58 19.89
C ASN A 105 -2.66 -45.75 20.64
N SER A 106 -2.58 -45.66 21.97
CA SER A 106 -3.66 -45.85 22.93
C SER A 106 -4.66 -44.69 22.97
N GLY A 107 -4.31 -43.52 22.43
CA GLY A 107 -5.04 -42.27 22.60
C GLY A 107 -4.71 -41.53 23.90
N TYR A 108 -3.75 -42.05 24.69
CA TYR A 108 -3.40 -41.55 26.02
C TYR A 108 -1.89 -41.44 26.22
N ILE A 109 -1.45 -40.49 27.07
CA ILE A 109 -0.04 -40.36 27.46
C ILE A 109 0.06 -40.36 29.00
N LEU A 110 0.94 -41.16 29.57
CA LEU A 110 1.17 -41.19 31.03
C LEU A 110 1.78 -39.86 31.51
N HIS A 111 1.38 -39.37 32.70
CA HIS A 111 1.95 -38.12 33.23
C HIS A 111 3.47 -38.16 33.35
N ASP A 112 4.06 -39.29 33.74
CA ASP A 112 5.51 -39.44 33.86
C ASP A 112 6.23 -39.32 32.50
N GLU A 113 5.60 -39.81 31.42
CA GLU A 113 6.14 -39.70 30.06
C GLU A 113 6.02 -38.28 29.52
N LEU A 114 4.87 -37.63 29.73
CA LEU A 114 4.65 -36.22 29.41
C LEU A 114 5.64 -35.33 30.18
N TYR A 115 5.77 -35.54 31.49
CA TYR A 115 6.70 -34.83 32.36
C TYR A 115 8.15 -35.00 31.90
N LYS A 116 8.56 -36.24 31.63
CA LYS A 116 9.90 -36.54 31.11
C LYS A 116 10.15 -35.84 29.78
N ILE A 117 9.17 -35.77 28.89
CA ILE A 117 9.35 -35.11 27.58
C ILE A 117 9.44 -33.59 27.72
N LEU A 118 8.52 -32.97 28.46
CA LEU A 118 8.48 -31.51 28.68
C LEU A 118 9.70 -30.99 29.46
N THR A 119 10.32 -31.82 30.32
CA THR A 119 11.53 -31.44 31.08
C THR A 119 12.86 -31.81 30.38
N THR A 120 12.86 -32.73 29.40
CA THR A 120 14.12 -33.19 28.76
C THR A 120 14.30 -32.82 27.29
N ARG A 121 13.23 -32.54 26.54
CA ARG A 121 13.27 -32.30 25.09
C ARG A 121 12.77 -30.90 24.71
N GLY A 122 13.44 -30.27 23.75
CA GLY A 122 13.05 -28.94 23.25
C GLY A 122 13.28 -27.84 24.27
N GLU A 123 12.36 -26.88 24.32
CA GLU A 123 12.34 -25.81 25.31
C GLU A 123 11.80 -26.37 26.63
N LYS A 124 12.73 -26.65 27.55
CA LYS A 124 12.47 -27.38 28.79
C LYS A 124 11.61 -26.54 29.73
N MET A 125 10.48 -27.08 30.14
CA MET A 125 9.67 -26.55 31.23
C MET A 125 10.26 -26.94 32.58
N THR A 126 10.07 -26.08 33.58
CA THR A 126 10.38 -26.37 34.98
C THR A 126 9.39 -27.40 35.56
N PRO A 127 9.77 -28.13 36.63
CA PRO A 127 8.87 -29.05 37.31
C PRO A 127 7.56 -28.40 37.76
N ASP A 128 7.60 -27.12 38.17
CA ASP A 128 6.45 -26.36 38.64
C ASP A 128 5.50 -25.98 37.49
N GLU A 129 6.02 -25.58 36.33
CA GLU A 129 5.22 -25.33 35.11
C GLU A 129 4.52 -26.61 34.64
N VAL A 130 5.23 -27.74 34.62
CA VAL A 130 4.61 -29.03 34.25
C VAL A 130 3.58 -29.45 35.30
N SER A 131 3.84 -29.22 36.59
CA SER A 131 2.89 -29.47 37.68
C SER A 131 1.64 -28.59 37.58
N ALA A 132 1.77 -27.34 37.09
CA ALA A 132 0.64 -26.46 36.84
C ALA A 132 -0.21 -26.96 35.66
N ILE A 133 0.42 -27.40 34.57
CA ILE A 133 -0.26 -27.97 33.39
C ILE A 133 -1.06 -29.21 33.79
N THR A 134 -0.46 -30.16 34.52
CA THR A 134 -1.13 -31.42 34.90
C THR A 134 -2.21 -31.29 35.99
N LYS A 135 -2.37 -30.10 36.60
CA LYS A 135 -3.42 -29.79 37.59
C LYS A 135 -4.68 -29.16 36.98
N LEU A 136 -4.70 -28.84 35.70
CA LEU A 136 -5.90 -28.32 35.03
C LEU A 136 -7.00 -29.40 34.99
N ALA A 137 -8.27 -29.00 35.11
CA ALA A 137 -9.35 -29.91 35.49
C ALA A 137 -9.61 -31.09 34.52
N ASP A 138 -9.25 -30.94 33.24
CA ASP A 138 -9.43 -31.98 32.21
C ASP A 138 -8.40 -33.13 32.26
N PHE A 139 -7.41 -33.06 33.16
CA PHE A 139 -6.37 -34.09 33.33
C PHE A 139 -6.75 -35.22 34.31
N ASN A 140 -7.88 -35.13 35.03
CA ASN A 140 -8.10 -35.94 36.24
C ASN A 140 -9.12 -37.09 36.07
N SER A 141 -8.61 -38.33 36.05
CA SER A 141 -9.18 -39.46 36.83
C SER A 141 -8.34 -40.75 36.75
N SER A 142 -7.43 -40.87 35.76
CA SER A 142 -6.74 -42.14 35.44
C SER A 142 -5.20 -42.04 35.35
N GLY A 143 -4.60 -40.91 35.71
CA GLY A 143 -3.15 -40.69 35.61
C GLY A 143 -2.61 -40.59 34.19
N LYS A 144 -3.49 -40.32 33.22
CA LYS A 144 -3.22 -40.28 31.78
C LYS A 144 -3.85 -39.04 31.14
N LEU A 145 -3.09 -38.36 30.28
CA LEU A 145 -3.59 -37.31 29.39
C LEU A 145 -4.32 -37.92 28.20
N ASP A 146 -5.62 -37.67 28.07
CA ASP A 146 -6.39 -37.85 26.84
C ASP A 146 -6.01 -36.72 25.86
N TYR A 147 -5.02 -36.97 24.99
CA TYR A 147 -4.52 -35.91 24.12
C TYR A 147 -5.49 -35.57 22.99
N ASN A 148 -6.48 -36.43 22.70
CA ASN A 148 -7.55 -36.10 21.76
C ASN A 148 -8.43 -34.99 22.32
N LYS A 149 -8.92 -35.15 23.56
CA LYS A 149 -9.65 -34.09 24.28
C LYS A 149 -8.82 -32.84 24.48
N PHE A 150 -7.52 -32.98 24.79
CA PHE A 150 -6.64 -31.82 24.91
C PHE A 150 -6.53 -31.02 23.60
N CYS A 151 -6.41 -31.71 22.45
CA CYS A 151 -6.41 -31.04 21.16
C CYS A 151 -7.75 -30.35 20.84
N ASP A 152 -8.88 -30.98 21.19
CA ASP A 152 -10.20 -30.35 21.05
C ASP A 152 -10.37 -29.13 21.96
N LEU A 153 -9.96 -29.21 23.21
CA LEU A 153 -9.95 -28.09 24.16
C LEU A 153 -9.06 -26.94 23.66
N TYR A 154 -7.87 -27.25 23.15
CA TYR A 154 -6.93 -26.26 22.60
C TYR A 154 -7.52 -25.50 21.40
N VAL A 155 -8.10 -26.23 20.43
CA VAL A 155 -8.75 -25.61 19.26
C VAL A 155 -9.94 -24.76 19.70
N THR A 156 -10.83 -25.31 20.54
CA THR A 156 -12.02 -24.61 21.07
C THR A 156 -11.62 -23.34 21.83
N THR A 157 -10.57 -23.39 22.64
CA THR A 157 -10.08 -22.22 23.40
C THR A 157 -9.52 -21.15 22.48
N ASN A 158 -8.74 -21.51 21.46
CA ASN A 158 -8.22 -20.56 20.47
C ASN A 158 -9.36 -19.89 19.70
N GLU A 159 -10.35 -20.66 19.24
CA GLU A 159 -11.53 -20.13 18.54
C GLU A 159 -12.31 -19.15 19.44
N GLN A 160 -12.53 -19.51 20.71
CA GLN A 160 -13.23 -18.68 21.67
C GLN A 160 -12.45 -17.40 22.03
N CYS A 161 -11.12 -17.45 22.12
CA CYS A 161 -10.26 -16.27 22.32
C CYS A 161 -10.36 -15.31 21.12
N CYS A 162 -10.20 -15.81 19.89
CA CYS A 162 -10.36 -15.03 18.66
C CYS A 162 -11.75 -14.37 18.58
N LYS A 163 -12.81 -15.13 18.85
CA LYS A 163 -14.19 -14.63 18.90
C LYS A 163 -14.35 -13.52 19.95
N THR A 164 -13.84 -13.72 21.16
CA THR A 164 -13.91 -12.72 22.25
C THR A 164 -13.14 -11.44 21.90
N ALA A 165 -12.01 -11.56 21.20
CA ALA A 165 -11.24 -10.40 20.73
C ALA A 165 -12.02 -9.60 19.66
N LEU A 166 -12.66 -10.29 18.71
CA LEU A 166 -13.53 -9.67 17.70
C LEU A 166 -14.75 -8.98 18.32
N GLU A 167 -15.43 -9.64 19.27
CA GLU A 167 -16.58 -9.06 19.98
C GLU A 167 -16.18 -7.79 20.75
N LYS A 168 -15.02 -7.78 21.43
CA LYS A 168 -14.48 -6.57 22.07
C LYS A 168 -14.20 -5.44 21.07
N LEU A 169 -13.63 -5.77 19.91
CA LEU A 169 -13.35 -4.81 18.84
C LEU A 169 -14.64 -4.21 18.27
N GLU A 170 -15.67 -5.03 18.07
CA GLU A 170 -16.97 -4.57 17.61
C GLU A 170 -17.66 -3.71 18.66
N VAL A 171 -17.60 -4.10 19.94
CA VAL A 171 -18.15 -3.32 21.07
C VAL A 171 -17.45 -1.96 21.21
N ASP A 172 -16.13 -1.85 21.07
CA ASP A 172 -15.45 -0.55 21.03
C ASP A 172 -15.93 0.29 19.82
N SER A 173 -16.08 -0.33 18.65
CA SER A 173 -16.59 0.37 17.46
C SER A 173 -18.03 0.88 17.64
N ARG A 174 -18.88 0.13 18.34
CA ARG A 174 -20.27 0.50 18.66
C ARG A 174 -20.33 1.56 19.77
N LEU A 175 -19.47 1.49 20.79
CA LEU A 175 -19.31 2.53 21.82
C LEU A 175 -18.85 3.85 21.21
N ARG A 176 -17.89 3.84 20.27
CA ARG A 176 -17.48 5.04 19.53
C ARG A 176 -18.62 5.61 18.67
N ARG A 177 -19.45 4.77 18.03
CA ARG A 177 -20.66 5.23 17.31
C ARG A 177 -21.75 5.77 18.24
N GLN A 178 -21.90 5.23 19.45
CA GLN A 178 -22.91 5.70 20.42
C GLN A 178 -22.46 6.97 21.16
N GLN A 179 -21.15 7.16 21.38
CA GLN A 179 -20.59 8.41 21.91
C GLN A 179 -20.60 9.56 20.89
N PHE A 180 -20.67 9.26 19.59
CA PHE A 180 -20.91 10.23 18.52
C PHE A 180 -22.27 9.99 17.86
N GLY A 181 -23.32 10.32 18.59
CA GLY A 181 -24.70 10.02 18.21
C GLY A 181 -25.07 10.45 16.79
N SER A 182 -25.29 9.45 15.93
CA SER A 182 -26.17 9.54 14.78
C SER A 182 -27.24 8.46 14.92
N GLN A 183 -28.50 8.87 15.09
CA GLN A 183 -29.60 7.98 14.77
C GLN A 183 -29.75 7.95 13.25
N VAL A 184 -29.66 6.75 12.67
CA VAL A 184 -30.19 6.49 11.33
C VAL A 184 -31.53 5.82 11.53
N GLU A 185 -32.60 6.61 11.51
CA GLU A 185 -33.95 6.07 11.33
C GLU A 185 -34.05 5.51 9.90
N THR A 186 -34.00 4.18 9.76
CA THR A 186 -34.46 3.49 8.56
C THR A 186 -35.95 3.23 8.68
N SER A 187 -36.74 3.91 7.86
CA SER A 187 -38.20 3.73 7.82
C SER A 187 -38.63 2.76 6.72
N SER A 188 -39.77 2.09 6.97
CA SER A 188 -40.59 1.30 6.03
C SER A 188 -40.32 -0.20 5.93
N GLU A 189 -41.07 -1.00 6.70
CA GLU A 189 -42.20 -1.75 6.15
C GLU A 189 -43.26 -2.01 7.24
N ALA A 190 -44.52 -2.26 6.86
CA ALA A 190 -45.68 -2.05 7.74
C ALA A 190 -46.56 -3.30 7.94
N ILE A 191 -46.93 -3.60 9.20
CA ILE A 191 -48.11 -4.43 9.54
C ILE A 191 -48.85 -3.86 10.78
N ALA A 192 -50.15 -3.59 10.58
CA ALA A 192 -51.30 -3.45 11.51
C ALA A 192 -51.17 -2.92 12.97
N LEU A 193 -52.04 -1.94 13.30
CA LEU A 193 -52.44 -1.53 14.66
C LEU A 193 -53.61 -2.39 15.19
N PRO A 194 -53.97 -2.29 16.50
CA PRO A 194 -55.12 -1.42 16.82
C PRO A 194 -55.09 -0.67 18.19
N ALA A 195 -55.60 0.58 18.19
CA ALA A 195 -56.19 1.39 19.30
C ALA A 195 -55.31 1.69 20.57
N SER A 196 -55.46 2.82 21.29
CA SER A 196 -56.61 3.75 21.46
C SER A 196 -56.20 5.22 21.76
N LYS A 197 -57.18 6.14 21.66
CA LYS A 197 -57.17 7.61 21.91
C LYS A 197 -57.40 7.96 23.42
N PRO A 198 -57.45 9.25 23.87
CA PRO A 198 -56.95 10.54 23.34
C PRO A 198 -56.17 11.42 24.37
N SER A 199 -55.72 12.60 23.94
CA SER A 199 -55.22 13.72 24.77
C SER A 199 -56.33 14.66 25.29
N PRO A 200 -55.99 15.68 26.11
CA PRO A 200 -56.56 17.01 25.86
C PRO A 200 -55.55 18.19 25.91
N ARG A 201 -56.00 19.34 25.38
CA ARG A 201 -55.25 20.61 25.15
C ARG A 201 -55.51 21.67 26.23
N VAL A 202 -54.55 22.58 26.47
CA VAL A 202 -54.71 24.04 26.77
C VAL A 202 -53.43 24.79 26.33
N SER A 203 -53.33 26.06 25.85
CA SER A 203 -54.08 26.86 24.85
C SER A 203 -54.37 28.35 25.23
N ARG A 204 -53.39 29.28 25.10
CA ARG A 204 -53.48 30.78 24.93
C ARG A 204 -52.04 31.35 24.81
N LYS A 205 -51.63 32.13 23.79
CA LYS A 205 -51.90 33.55 23.42
C LYS A 205 -51.56 34.54 24.56
N THR A 206 -50.87 35.68 24.36
CA THR A 206 -50.99 36.69 23.27
C THR A 206 -49.71 37.55 23.07
N ASP A 207 -49.68 38.37 22.01
CA ASP A 207 -48.57 39.24 21.55
C ASP A 207 -48.30 40.52 22.38
N HIS A 208 -47.07 41.08 22.32
CA HIS A 208 -46.76 42.39 21.67
C HIS A 208 -45.31 42.89 21.89
N LYS A 209 -44.93 43.97 21.19
CA LYS A 209 -43.56 44.37 20.79
C LYS A 209 -43.28 45.85 21.08
N ILE A 210 -42.20 46.19 21.82
CA ILE A 210 -41.63 47.57 21.93
C ILE A 210 -40.09 47.49 21.99
N THR A 211 -39.41 48.53 21.48
CA THR A 211 -37.95 48.68 21.36
C THR A 211 -37.48 49.97 22.06
N LEU A 212 -36.36 49.97 22.83
CA LEU A 212 -35.23 50.94 22.75
C LEU A 212 -34.22 50.89 23.94
N VAL A 213 -32.93 50.65 23.62
CA VAL A 213 -31.71 51.46 23.97
C VAL A 213 -31.15 51.60 25.42
N LYS A 214 -29.85 51.19 25.53
CA LYS A 214 -28.72 51.58 26.43
C LYS A 214 -28.74 51.28 27.95
N GLY A 215 -27.60 50.76 28.44
CA GLY A 215 -27.00 51.20 29.73
C GLY A 215 -26.49 50.11 30.70
N ASP A 216 -25.19 49.80 30.62
CA ASP A 216 -24.27 49.34 31.69
C ASP A 216 -24.52 48.09 32.58
N ASN A 217 -23.53 47.19 32.49
CA ASN A 217 -22.85 46.47 33.59
C ASN A 217 -23.68 45.90 34.77
N ARG A 218 -23.87 44.58 34.74
CA ARG A 218 -23.61 43.73 35.91
C ARG A 218 -23.18 42.31 35.51
N ILE A 219 -22.06 41.88 36.06
CA ILE A 219 -21.53 40.52 35.93
C ILE A 219 -22.50 39.56 36.64
N SER A 220 -22.96 38.53 35.93
CA SER A 220 -23.58 37.35 36.56
C SER A 220 -23.04 36.09 35.89
N SER A 221 -22.21 35.37 36.64
CA SER A 221 -21.53 34.17 36.18
C SER A 221 -22.29 32.92 36.60
N ARG A 222 -22.72 32.10 35.62
CA ARG A 222 -22.76 30.64 35.78
C ARG A 222 -22.81 29.91 34.42
N PRO A 223 -21.95 28.89 34.21
CA PRO A 223 -21.85 28.20 32.92
C PRO A 223 -22.71 26.93 32.85
N SER A 224 -23.31 26.68 31.69
CA SER A 224 -23.81 25.38 31.21
C SER A 224 -24.20 25.58 29.73
N SER A 225 -23.91 24.71 28.77
CA SER A 225 -23.40 23.33 28.80
C SER A 225 -22.39 23.10 27.66
N ALA A 226 -21.66 21.98 27.69
CA ALA A 226 -20.54 21.72 26.79
C ALA A 226 -20.98 21.54 25.32
N GLN A 227 -20.76 22.58 24.51
CA GLN A 227 -20.64 22.44 23.06
C GLN A 227 -19.18 22.08 22.76
N THR A 228 -18.88 20.80 22.60
CA THR A 228 -17.59 20.34 22.09
C THR A 228 -17.49 20.71 20.61
N CYS A 229 -17.04 21.93 20.34
CA CYS A 229 -16.65 22.35 19.01
C CYS A 229 -15.48 21.47 18.55
N LYS A 230 -15.79 20.41 17.79
CA LYS A 230 -14.78 19.60 17.10
C LYS A 230 -14.07 20.51 16.11
N ALA A 231 -12.78 20.75 16.37
CA ALA A 231 -11.94 21.56 15.49
C ALA A 231 -11.95 20.94 14.08
N SER A 232 -12.32 21.73 13.08
CA SER A 232 -12.45 21.23 11.70
C SER A 232 -12.15 22.29 10.67
N VAL A 233 -11.97 21.87 9.43
CA VAL A 233 -11.82 22.74 8.27
C VAL A 233 -12.39 22.02 7.04
N SER A 234 -13.10 22.75 6.19
CA SER A 234 -13.69 22.22 4.96
C SER A 234 -13.07 22.84 3.71
N THR A 235 -12.93 22.03 2.68
CA THR A 235 -12.47 22.47 1.36
C THR A 235 -13.34 21.85 0.28
N THR A 236 -14.02 22.72 -0.45
CA THR A 236 -14.83 22.36 -1.61
C THR A 236 -14.23 23.03 -2.84
N ILE A 237 -13.92 22.23 -3.87
CA ILE A 237 -13.35 22.65 -5.15
C ILE A 237 -14.14 21.94 -6.26
N SER A 238 -14.83 22.70 -7.11
CA SER A 238 -15.27 22.21 -8.42
C SER A 238 -14.14 22.41 -9.43
N VAL A 239 -13.92 21.40 -10.27
CA VAL A 239 -13.01 21.44 -11.41
C VAL A 239 -13.78 21.05 -12.66
N THR A 240 -13.94 22.00 -13.58
CA THR A 240 -14.65 21.85 -14.86
C THR A 240 -14.00 20.79 -15.76
N ALA A 241 -14.82 20.01 -16.46
CA ALA A 241 -14.38 18.99 -17.43
C ALA A 241 -13.28 19.50 -18.39
N SER A 242 -12.24 18.68 -18.62
CA SER A 242 -11.06 19.09 -19.38
C SER A 242 -11.23 18.96 -20.91
N ARG A 243 -12.28 19.59 -21.46
CA ARG A 243 -12.47 19.70 -22.91
C ARG A 243 -11.48 20.72 -23.49
N ASN A 244 -10.36 20.22 -24.01
CA ASN A 244 -9.39 20.94 -24.85
C ASN A 244 -8.66 22.13 -24.20
N ARG A 245 -8.26 22.03 -22.93
CA ARG A 245 -7.26 22.95 -22.33
C ARG A 245 -5.85 22.39 -22.43
N SER A 246 -5.26 22.45 -23.63
CA SER A 246 -3.81 22.36 -23.74
C SER A 246 -3.19 23.60 -23.08
N THR A 247 -2.53 23.44 -21.93
CA THR A 247 -1.58 24.47 -21.49
C THR A 247 -0.49 24.61 -22.56
N LYS A 248 0.13 25.79 -22.69
CA LYS A 248 1.22 26.05 -23.66
C LYS A 248 2.52 25.36 -23.23
N LEU A 249 2.46 24.05 -23.00
CA LEU A 249 3.63 23.21 -22.87
C LEU A 249 4.28 23.15 -24.25
N ILE A 250 5.48 23.71 -24.32
CA ILE A 250 6.20 23.92 -25.56
C ILE A 250 6.51 22.57 -26.21
N GLU A 251 6.03 22.36 -27.43
CA GLU A 251 6.38 21.18 -28.21
C GLU A 251 7.89 21.07 -28.41
N PRO A 252 8.46 19.84 -28.44
CA PRO A 252 9.86 19.61 -28.82
C PRO A 252 10.24 20.18 -30.19
N SER A 253 9.26 20.52 -31.04
CA SER A 253 9.44 21.14 -32.35
C SER A 253 10.21 22.47 -32.30
N THR A 254 10.16 23.22 -31.20
CA THR A 254 10.96 24.46 -30.98
C THR A 254 12.28 24.23 -30.24
N VAL A 255 12.57 22.99 -29.84
CA VAL A 255 13.70 22.59 -28.99
C VAL A 255 14.71 21.73 -29.76
N LYS A 256 14.51 21.55 -31.07
CA LYS A 256 15.27 20.63 -31.95
C LYS A 256 16.79 20.86 -31.99
N GLU A 257 17.27 22.06 -31.67
CA GLU A 257 18.70 22.40 -31.65
C GLU A 257 19.37 22.19 -30.28
N TRP A 258 18.57 21.92 -29.23
CA TRP A 258 19.10 21.71 -27.87
C TRP A 258 19.64 20.28 -27.71
N GLN A 259 20.69 20.14 -26.91
CA GLN A 259 21.31 18.84 -26.67
C GLN A 259 20.43 18.00 -25.74
N CYS A 260 20.10 16.78 -26.17
CA CYS A 260 19.19 15.89 -25.45
C CYS A 260 19.92 14.76 -24.70
N ALA A 261 19.30 14.34 -23.60
CA ALA A 261 19.50 13.03 -23.00
C ALA A 261 18.13 12.46 -22.61
N GLN A 262 18.00 11.14 -22.65
CA GLN A 262 16.78 10.42 -22.33
C GLN A 262 17.13 9.33 -21.32
N SER A 263 16.16 8.93 -20.49
CA SER A 263 16.20 7.64 -19.81
C SER A 263 14.79 7.14 -19.57
N LYS A 264 14.58 5.83 -19.74
CA LYS A 264 13.31 5.16 -19.40
C LYS A 264 13.28 4.78 -17.92
N GLY A 265 12.12 4.33 -17.47
CA GLY A 265 11.93 3.72 -16.17
C GLY A 265 10.54 3.13 -16.04
N CYS A 266 10.19 2.72 -14.84
CA CYS A 266 8.88 2.17 -14.51
C CYS A 266 8.49 2.52 -13.08
N PHE A 267 7.19 2.72 -12.86
CA PHE A 267 6.55 2.61 -11.55
C PHE A 267 6.03 1.18 -11.39
N TYR A 268 6.44 0.47 -10.35
CA TYR A 268 5.86 -0.84 -10.00
C TYR A 268 5.04 -0.70 -8.71
N LEU A 269 3.92 -1.41 -8.64
CA LEU A 269 3.02 -1.45 -7.49
C LEU A 269 3.26 -2.73 -6.68
N GLU A 270 3.60 -2.57 -5.41
CA GLU A 270 3.88 -3.67 -4.50
C GLU A 270 2.61 -4.24 -3.84
N ASP A 271 2.73 -5.40 -3.19
CA ASP A 271 1.62 -6.11 -2.53
C ASP A 271 0.98 -5.33 -1.36
N ASP A 272 1.75 -4.47 -0.69
CA ASP A 272 1.30 -3.56 0.36
C ASP A 272 0.67 -2.25 -0.18
N GLY A 273 0.76 -2.03 -1.49
CA GLY A 273 0.30 -0.81 -2.17
C GLY A 273 1.32 0.32 -2.21
N GLU A 274 2.58 0.11 -1.79
CA GLU A 274 3.66 1.04 -2.08
C GLU A 274 3.98 1.06 -3.59
N ILE A 275 4.53 2.19 -4.06
CA ILE A 275 4.92 2.37 -5.46
C ILE A 275 6.42 2.62 -5.52
N ILE A 276 7.16 1.64 -6.04
CA ILE A 276 8.60 1.73 -6.27
C ILE A 276 8.89 2.33 -7.65
N SER A 277 9.98 3.09 -7.75
CA SER A 277 10.39 3.72 -9.00
C SER A 277 11.88 4.06 -9.01
N HIS A 278 12.47 4.03 -10.20
CA HIS A 278 13.87 4.37 -10.44
C HIS A 278 14.15 5.82 -10.02
N LYS A 279 15.24 6.06 -9.28
CA LYS A 279 15.73 7.41 -8.97
C LYS A 279 16.96 7.70 -9.82
N TYR A 280 17.07 8.93 -10.33
CA TYR A 280 18.12 9.30 -11.28
C TYR A 280 18.97 10.45 -10.76
N ARG A 281 20.25 10.47 -11.15
CA ARG A 281 21.08 11.67 -11.09
C ARG A 281 21.24 12.26 -12.50
N LEU A 282 20.96 13.56 -12.60
CA LEU A 282 21.22 14.42 -13.74
C LEU A 282 22.43 15.29 -13.45
N HIS A 283 23.48 15.17 -14.25
CA HIS A 283 24.62 16.08 -14.24
C HIS A 283 24.50 17.10 -15.38
N LEU A 284 24.54 18.39 -15.04
CA LEU A 284 24.59 19.52 -15.96
C LEU A 284 25.98 20.18 -15.88
N PRO A 285 26.85 20.03 -16.91
CA PRO A 285 28.21 20.59 -16.89
C PRO A 285 28.27 22.11 -16.76
N GLN A 286 27.31 22.84 -17.34
CA GLN A 286 27.21 24.28 -17.25
C GLN A 286 25.77 24.76 -17.11
N ARG A 287 25.59 25.96 -16.57
CA ARG A 287 24.29 26.63 -16.45
C ARG A 287 23.62 26.71 -17.83
N SER A 288 22.37 26.25 -17.92
CA SER A 288 21.63 26.14 -19.18
C SER A 288 20.15 26.40 -18.97
N ALA A 289 19.49 26.96 -19.98
CA ALA A 289 18.06 26.74 -20.14
C ALA A 289 17.83 25.25 -20.40
N VAL A 290 16.82 24.67 -19.75
CA VAL A 290 16.46 23.25 -19.87
C VAL A 290 14.95 23.08 -20.03
N CYS A 291 14.57 22.02 -20.72
CA CYS A 291 13.21 21.50 -20.77
C CYS A 291 13.27 20.04 -20.32
N ILE A 292 12.53 19.70 -19.26
CA ILE A 292 12.48 18.36 -18.69
C ILE A 292 11.03 17.88 -18.79
N THR A 293 10.81 16.74 -19.43
CA THR A 293 9.48 16.11 -19.56
C THR A 293 9.51 14.67 -19.08
N ILE A 294 8.38 14.21 -18.56
CA ILE A 294 8.11 12.82 -18.21
C ILE A 294 6.72 12.45 -18.75
N LYS A 295 6.57 11.22 -19.26
CA LYS A 295 5.29 10.68 -19.74
C LYS A 295 5.26 9.15 -19.59
N PRO A 296 4.09 8.52 -19.48
CA PRO A 296 3.93 7.09 -19.71
C PRO A 296 4.55 6.66 -21.05
N LEU A 297 5.14 5.47 -21.07
CA LEU A 297 5.69 4.86 -22.28
C LEU A 297 4.62 3.99 -22.94
N ASN A 298 4.32 4.28 -24.20
CA ASN A 298 3.40 3.46 -25.00
C ASN A 298 4.18 2.32 -25.66
N LEU A 299 3.99 1.11 -25.15
CA LEU A 299 4.64 -0.11 -25.64
C LEU A 299 3.73 -0.94 -26.57
N CYS A 300 2.45 -0.58 -26.73
CA CYS A 300 1.49 -1.42 -27.45
C CYS A 300 1.81 -1.51 -28.94
N GLN A 301 2.17 -2.71 -29.39
CA GLN A 301 2.49 -3.02 -30.79
C GLN A 301 1.25 -3.35 -31.64
N VAL A 302 0.05 -3.38 -31.04
CA VAL A 302 -1.22 -3.77 -31.70
C VAL A 302 -2.14 -2.56 -31.81
N GLU A 303 -2.46 -2.15 -33.03
CA GLU A 303 -3.42 -1.07 -33.30
C GLU A 303 -4.78 -1.36 -32.63
N GLY A 304 -5.22 -0.44 -31.76
CA GLY A 304 -6.52 -0.51 -31.11
C GLY A 304 -6.53 -1.09 -29.69
N LYS A 305 -5.45 -1.71 -29.18
CA LYS A 305 -5.36 -2.07 -27.75
C LYS A 305 -4.86 -0.86 -26.94
N SER A 306 -5.70 -0.33 -26.05
CA SER A 306 -5.32 0.80 -25.19
C SER A 306 -4.55 0.32 -23.94
N CYS A 307 -3.29 0.72 -23.81
CA CYS A 307 -2.51 0.56 -22.59
C CYS A 307 -3.19 1.25 -21.39
N GLN A 308 -3.63 0.49 -20.39
CA GLN A 308 -4.38 1.03 -19.24
C GLN A 308 -3.53 2.02 -18.42
N TRP A 309 -2.21 1.80 -18.35
CA TRP A 309 -1.25 2.62 -17.62
C TRP A 309 -1.01 4.02 -18.24
N LEU A 310 -1.39 4.28 -19.49
CA LEU A 310 -1.30 5.64 -20.08
C LEU A 310 -2.16 6.66 -19.32
N SER A 311 -3.17 6.19 -18.59
CA SER A 311 -4.01 7.03 -17.73
C SER A 311 -3.33 7.49 -16.44
N VAL A 312 -2.20 6.89 -16.05
CA VAL A 312 -1.46 7.16 -14.81
C VAL A 312 -0.75 8.51 -14.88
N ASP A 313 -0.83 9.30 -13.81
CA ASP A 313 -0.11 10.56 -13.73
C ASP A 313 1.38 10.32 -13.46
N THR A 314 2.25 10.92 -14.28
CA THR A 314 3.70 10.80 -14.14
C THR A 314 4.30 12.17 -13.87
N ILE A 315 4.85 12.38 -12.69
CA ILE A 315 5.40 13.66 -12.22
C ILE A 315 6.87 13.42 -11.87
N LEU A 316 7.71 14.43 -12.07
CA LEU A 316 9.15 14.36 -11.78
C LEU A 316 9.53 15.53 -10.87
N TYR A 317 9.96 15.22 -9.64
CA TYR A 317 10.51 16.20 -8.71
C TYR A 317 12.01 16.37 -8.98
N ILE A 318 12.46 17.62 -9.08
CA ILE A 318 13.84 17.99 -9.38
C ILE A 318 14.44 18.63 -8.11
N LEU A 319 15.39 17.94 -7.50
CA LEU A 319 16.10 18.41 -6.31
C LEU A 319 17.57 18.66 -6.66
N LYS A 320 18.19 19.70 -6.11
CA LYS A 320 19.62 19.97 -6.28
C LYS A 320 20.41 19.28 -5.16
N GLU A 321 21.53 18.68 -5.53
CA GLU A 321 22.53 18.16 -4.59
C GLU A 321 23.34 19.34 -4.01
N ASN A 322 23.46 19.39 -2.69
CA ASN A 322 24.20 20.41 -1.95
C ASN A 322 25.51 19.82 -1.40
N GLU A 323 26.37 20.65 -0.83
CA GLU A 323 27.69 20.25 -0.28
C GLU A 323 27.58 19.18 0.83
N SER A 324 26.43 19.08 1.50
CA SER A 324 26.07 17.93 2.35
C SER A 324 25.00 17.06 1.65
N GLN A 325 25.32 15.77 1.47
CA GLN A 325 24.47 14.80 0.77
C GLN A 325 23.09 14.60 1.44
N ASP A 326 22.98 14.86 2.75
CA ASP A 326 21.75 14.65 3.53
C ASP A 326 20.62 15.66 3.22
N ASN A 327 20.94 16.84 2.64
CA ASN A 327 19.95 17.91 2.43
C ASN A 327 19.80 18.31 0.96
N LEU A 328 19.15 17.44 0.19
CA LEU A 328 18.62 17.75 -1.14
C LEU A 328 17.63 18.93 -1.08
N GLN A 329 17.87 19.96 -1.89
CA GLN A 329 16.99 21.13 -1.99
C GLN A 329 16.00 20.95 -3.15
N LEU A 330 14.70 20.98 -2.88
CA LEU A 330 13.68 21.06 -3.93
C LEU A 330 13.89 22.33 -4.77
N VAL A 331 14.09 22.15 -6.08
CA VAL A 331 14.17 23.23 -7.06
C VAL A 331 12.80 23.46 -7.67
N THR A 332 12.20 22.40 -8.23
CA THR A 332 10.94 22.45 -8.98
C THR A 332 10.40 21.04 -9.21
N PHE A 333 9.27 20.92 -9.92
CA PHE A 333 8.70 19.67 -10.39
C PHE A 333 7.97 19.87 -11.73
N THR A 334 7.70 18.79 -12.47
CA THR A 334 6.93 18.85 -13.71
C THR A 334 5.45 19.12 -13.42
N GLU A 335 5.05 20.39 -13.53
CA GLU A 335 3.69 20.85 -13.20
C GLU A 335 2.82 21.17 -14.42
N GLN A 336 3.45 21.48 -15.57
CA GLN A 336 2.72 21.73 -16.81
C GLN A 336 2.30 20.39 -17.39
N GLN A 337 1.08 20.29 -17.92
CA GLN A 337 0.57 19.06 -18.52
C GLN A 337 0.03 19.31 -19.94
N ASN A 338 0.39 18.42 -20.86
CA ASN A 338 -0.14 18.33 -22.21
C ASN A 338 -0.44 16.86 -22.54
N LYS A 339 -1.73 16.51 -22.55
CA LYS A 339 -2.21 15.11 -22.58
C LYS A 339 -1.58 14.31 -21.42
N GLU A 340 -0.86 13.24 -21.74
CA GLU A 340 -0.18 12.33 -20.81
C GLU A 340 1.23 12.83 -20.40
N MET A 341 1.76 13.85 -21.09
CA MET A 341 3.09 14.40 -20.83
C MET A 341 3.04 15.50 -19.79
N PHE A 342 3.86 15.37 -18.76
CA PHE A 342 4.15 16.42 -17.78
C PHE A 342 5.51 17.04 -18.04
N GLY A 343 5.65 18.34 -17.83
CA GLY A 343 6.88 19.06 -18.14
C GLY A 343 7.19 20.26 -17.25
N TRP A 344 8.45 20.67 -17.31
CA TRP A 344 8.93 21.93 -16.74
C TRP A 344 10.02 22.52 -17.65
N LYS A 345 10.00 23.83 -17.85
CA LYS A 345 11.02 24.59 -18.57
C LYS A 345 11.51 25.75 -17.72
N GLY A 346 12.81 25.95 -17.66
CA GLY A 346 13.45 27.03 -16.91
C GLY A 346 14.97 26.99 -17.03
N GLU A 347 15.67 27.72 -16.16
CA GLU A 347 17.14 27.71 -16.12
C GLU A 347 17.64 26.90 -14.91
N LEU A 348 18.56 25.97 -15.15
CA LEU A 348 19.29 25.26 -14.09
C LEU A 348 20.77 25.66 -14.11
N GLY A 349 21.37 25.77 -12.93
CA GLY A 349 22.81 25.97 -12.77
C GLY A 349 23.61 24.72 -13.13
N SER A 350 24.94 24.84 -13.14
CA SER A 350 25.80 23.66 -13.16
C SER A 350 25.68 22.85 -11.86
N GLY A 351 26.00 21.56 -11.96
CA GLY A 351 26.05 20.63 -10.83
C GLY A 351 25.20 19.39 -11.05
N VAL A 352 24.86 18.72 -9.95
CA VAL A 352 24.08 17.49 -9.96
C VAL A 352 22.70 17.71 -9.35
N TYR A 353 21.71 17.08 -9.97
CA TYR A 353 20.31 17.12 -9.62
C TYR A 353 19.79 15.70 -9.46
N TRP A 354 19.01 15.46 -8.41
CA TRP A 354 18.24 14.24 -8.24
C TRP A 354 16.88 14.41 -8.90
N LEU A 355 16.52 13.44 -9.73
CA LEU A 355 15.21 13.36 -10.38
C LEU A 355 14.44 12.20 -9.72
N LEU A 356 13.34 12.54 -9.06
CA LEU A 356 12.51 11.59 -8.31
C LEU A 356 11.14 11.48 -9.01
N PRO A 357 10.89 10.41 -9.77
CA PRO A 357 9.58 10.14 -10.34
C PRO A 357 8.54 9.93 -9.25
N PHE A 358 7.31 10.32 -9.53
CA PHE A 358 6.17 10.25 -8.64
C PHE A 358 4.89 10.06 -9.44
N THR A 359 4.01 9.20 -8.97
CA THR A 359 2.60 9.12 -9.36
C THR A 359 1.76 9.28 -8.10
N THR A 360 0.57 9.86 -8.20
CA THR A 360 -0.37 9.90 -7.06
C THR A 360 -0.81 8.52 -6.59
N GLY A 361 -0.67 7.47 -7.42
CA GLY A 361 -1.25 6.16 -7.15
C GLY A 361 -2.79 6.14 -7.22
N CYS A 362 -3.44 7.21 -7.71
CA CYS A 362 -4.89 7.22 -7.88
C CYS A 362 -5.36 6.25 -8.97
N ARG A 363 -4.57 6.07 -10.04
CA ARG A 363 -4.88 5.25 -11.23
C ARG A 363 -3.98 4.02 -11.40
N LEU A 364 -2.83 3.94 -10.72
CA LEU A 364 -2.01 2.73 -10.63
C LEU A 364 -2.38 1.97 -9.33
N LYS A 365 -3.25 0.96 -9.44
CA LYS A 365 -3.77 0.15 -8.32
C LYS A 365 -4.02 -1.28 -8.77
N LYS A 366 -4.02 -2.25 -7.84
CA LYS A 366 -4.37 -3.65 -8.11
C LYS A 366 -5.83 -3.78 -8.54
N VAL A 367 -6.07 -3.84 -9.85
CA VAL A 367 -7.42 -4.03 -10.41
C VAL A 367 -7.78 -5.51 -10.33
N LYS A 368 -8.85 -5.85 -9.60
CA LYS A 368 -9.40 -7.22 -9.58
C LYS A 368 -10.18 -7.54 -10.87
N THR A 369 -9.49 -7.51 -12.01
CA THR A 369 -10.03 -7.87 -13.31
C THR A 369 -10.48 -9.33 -13.27
N GLN A 370 -11.64 -9.65 -13.87
CA GLN A 370 -12.05 -11.05 -14.02
C GLN A 370 -11.21 -11.69 -15.13
N ILE A 371 -10.04 -12.22 -14.75
CA ILE A 371 -9.18 -13.01 -15.62
C ILE A 371 -10.00 -14.15 -16.24
N THR A 372 -10.08 -14.16 -17.58
CA THR A 372 -10.87 -15.11 -18.39
C THR A 372 -10.17 -16.45 -18.59
N GLY A 373 -8.85 -16.50 -18.39
CA GLY A 373 -8.03 -17.71 -18.36
C GLY A 373 -6.57 -17.37 -18.07
N GLU A 374 -5.81 -18.34 -17.59
CA GLU A 374 -4.35 -18.22 -17.46
C GLU A 374 -3.70 -18.47 -18.83
N ALA A 375 -2.80 -17.57 -19.24
CA ALA A 375 -2.09 -17.68 -20.50
C ALA A 375 -1.13 -18.88 -20.49
N LYS A 376 -0.95 -19.54 -21.64
CA LYS A 376 0.12 -20.52 -21.79
C LYS A 376 1.43 -19.78 -22.08
N LEU A 377 2.45 -20.05 -21.27
CA LEU A 377 3.77 -19.45 -21.42
C LEU A 377 4.64 -20.19 -22.43
N VAL A 378 4.62 -21.52 -22.37
CA VAL A 378 5.41 -22.40 -23.24
C VAL A 378 4.55 -23.48 -23.89
N TYR A 379 5.05 -24.03 -24.98
CA TYR A 379 4.51 -25.21 -25.64
C TYR A 379 5.66 -26.13 -26.06
N ARG A 380 5.36 -27.40 -26.32
CA ARG A 380 6.30 -28.36 -26.87
C ARG A 380 6.00 -28.56 -28.37
N GLY A 381 7.02 -28.50 -29.21
CA GLY A 381 6.94 -28.69 -30.66
C GLY A 381 6.71 -30.15 -31.05
N GLU A 382 6.52 -30.39 -32.36
CA GLU A 382 6.37 -31.75 -32.92
C GLU A 382 7.67 -32.57 -32.83
N ASP A 383 8.81 -31.88 -32.75
CA ASP A 383 10.16 -32.39 -32.48
C ASP A 383 10.41 -32.77 -31.01
N GLY A 384 9.53 -32.33 -30.10
CA GLY A 384 9.70 -32.51 -28.67
C GLY A 384 10.45 -31.36 -27.97
N GLU A 385 10.92 -30.34 -28.70
CA GLU A 385 11.60 -29.17 -28.12
C GLU A 385 10.59 -28.21 -27.47
N LEU A 386 11.02 -27.48 -26.44
CA LEU A 386 10.19 -26.44 -25.83
C LEU A 386 10.37 -25.09 -26.53
N ALA A 387 9.29 -24.33 -26.62
CA ALA A 387 9.29 -23.00 -27.22
C ALA A 387 8.37 -22.04 -26.45
N LEU A 388 8.79 -20.76 -26.38
CA LEU A 388 7.98 -19.68 -25.82
C LEU A 388 6.79 -19.37 -26.74
N THR A 389 5.59 -19.20 -26.17
CA THR A 389 4.40 -18.79 -26.93
C THR A 389 4.56 -17.39 -27.53
N LYS A 390 3.79 -17.08 -28.58
CA LYS A 390 3.80 -15.76 -29.22
C LYS A 390 3.45 -14.65 -28.23
N GLU A 391 2.50 -14.95 -27.35
CA GLU A 391 1.99 -14.07 -26.30
C GLU A 391 3.08 -13.77 -25.26
N LEU A 392 3.81 -14.81 -24.78
CA LEU A 392 4.95 -14.60 -23.88
C LEU A 392 6.08 -13.83 -24.55
N ARG A 393 6.43 -14.14 -25.81
CA ARG A 393 7.46 -13.41 -26.56
C ARG A 393 7.11 -11.92 -26.71
N ALA A 394 5.83 -11.57 -26.88
CA ALA A 394 5.39 -10.18 -26.88
C ALA A 394 5.57 -9.52 -25.51
N ALA A 395 5.16 -10.18 -24.42
CA ALA A 395 5.36 -9.67 -23.06
C ALA A 395 6.85 -9.51 -22.70
N LEU A 396 7.72 -10.45 -23.10
CA LEU A 396 9.17 -10.35 -22.89
C LEU A 396 9.83 -9.24 -23.72
N LEU A 397 9.28 -8.89 -24.90
CA LEU A 397 9.70 -7.69 -25.63
C LEU A 397 9.28 -6.41 -24.89
N GLU A 398 8.07 -6.35 -24.35
CA GLU A 398 7.61 -5.22 -23.53
C GLU A 398 8.44 -5.07 -22.23
N VAL A 399 8.83 -6.20 -21.60
CA VAL A 399 9.82 -6.22 -20.50
C VAL A 399 11.17 -5.66 -20.96
N PHE A 400 11.75 -6.19 -22.04
CA PHE A 400 13.04 -5.73 -22.57
C PHE A 400 13.05 -4.21 -22.81
N GLU A 401 12.02 -3.68 -23.48
CA GLU A 401 11.89 -2.25 -23.74
C GLU A 401 11.68 -1.39 -22.48
N THR A 402 11.25 -2.00 -21.37
CA THR A 402 11.11 -1.35 -20.06
C THR A 402 12.43 -1.34 -19.27
N ILE A 403 13.27 -2.36 -19.42
CA ILE A 403 14.56 -2.50 -18.70
C ILE A 403 15.77 -1.95 -19.48
N ASP A 404 15.66 -1.74 -20.79
CA ASP A 404 16.56 -0.91 -21.62
C ASP A 404 16.37 0.57 -21.22
N LEU A 405 17.04 0.99 -20.14
CA LEU A 405 16.85 2.28 -19.46
C LEU A 405 17.51 3.44 -20.20
N ASP A 406 18.55 3.20 -21.01
CA ASP A 406 19.16 4.24 -21.85
C ASP A 406 18.56 4.31 -23.28
N GLY A 407 17.81 3.28 -23.70
CA GLY A 407 17.13 3.23 -25.00
C GLY A 407 18.03 2.79 -26.16
N ASN A 408 19.21 2.21 -25.89
CA ASN A 408 20.14 1.78 -26.92
C ASN A 408 19.76 0.43 -27.57
N GLY A 409 18.83 -0.32 -26.97
CA GLY A 409 18.30 -1.59 -27.48
C GLY A 409 19.15 -2.82 -27.15
N LEU A 410 20.04 -2.71 -26.16
CA LEU A 410 20.85 -3.75 -25.52
C LEU A 410 20.71 -3.59 -24.00
N LEU A 411 21.06 -4.61 -23.23
CA LEU A 411 21.04 -4.54 -21.76
C LEU A 411 22.45 -4.60 -21.19
N SER A 412 22.86 -3.51 -20.54
CA SER A 412 24.07 -3.50 -19.72
C SER A 412 23.89 -4.34 -18.44
N LEU A 413 25.00 -4.72 -17.79
CA LEU A 413 24.96 -5.37 -16.48
C LEU A 413 24.26 -4.50 -15.41
N GLU A 414 24.28 -3.17 -15.56
CA GLU A 414 23.58 -2.28 -14.62
C GLU A 414 22.06 -2.36 -14.79
N GLU A 415 21.58 -2.43 -16.04
CA GLU A 415 20.16 -2.59 -16.39
C GLU A 415 19.64 -3.99 -16.06
N TYR A 416 20.42 -5.03 -16.40
CA TYR A 416 20.09 -6.40 -16.02
C TYR A 416 20.02 -6.58 -14.50
N ASN A 417 20.85 -5.86 -13.73
CA ASN A 417 20.76 -5.84 -12.27
C ASN A 417 19.52 -5.11 -11.72
N PHE A 418 18.87 -4.22 -12.46
CA PHE A 418 17.56 -3.68 -12.07
C PHE A 418 16.43 -4.69 -12.31
N PHE A 419 16.55 -5.51 -13.36
CA PHE A 419 15.66 -6.63 -13.63
C PHE A 419 15.78 -7.70 -12.53
N GLU A 420 16.96 -8.25 -12.30
CA GLU A 420 17.22 -9.29 -11.27
C GLU A 420 16.78 -8.85 -9.88
N LEU A 421 17.17 -7.65 -9.45
CA LEU A 421 16.79 -7.13 -8.14
C LEU A 421 15.27 -7.02 -7.96
N ARG A 422 14.50 -6.95 -9.06
CA ARG A 422 13.03 -6.95 -9.00
C ARG A 422 12.42 -8.35 -9.13
N THR A 423 13.05 -9.28 -9.83
CA THR A 423 12.50 -10.62 -10.12
C THR A 423 12.95 -11.67 -9.11
N SER A 424 14.27 -11.76 -8.85
CA SER A 424 14.91 -12.68 -7.90
C SER A 424 15.19 -12.03 -6.54
N GLY A 425 15.37 -10.71 -6.51
CA GLY A 425 15.74 -9.96 -5.30
C GLY A 425 17.25 -9.93 -5.02
N GLU A 426 18.05 -10.52 -5.90
CA GLU A 426 19.50 -10.55 -5.83
C GLU A 426 20.12 -9.76 -6.99
N LYS A 427 21.45 -9.74 -7.08
CA LYS A 427 22.18 -9.09 -8.18
C LYS A 427 23.02 -10.12 -8.90
N CYS A 428 23.03 -10.03 -10.23
CA CYS A 428 23.98 -10.72 -11.08
C CYS A 428 25.38 -10.14 -10.82
N ASP A 429 26.29 -10.98 -10.33
CA ASP A 429 27.70 -10.66 -10.15
C ASP A 429 28.48 -10.74 -11.47
N GLU A 430 29.77 -10.39 -11.45
CA GLU A 430 30.57 -10.34 -12.68
C GLU A 430 30.84 -11.74 -13.25
N GLU A 431 30.88 -12.74 -12.39
CA GLU A 431 31.03 -14.17 -12.68
C GLU A 431 29.79 -14.74 -13.37
N ALA A 432 28.58 -14.56 -12.82
CA ALA A 432 27.33 -14.96 -13.47
C ALA A 432 27.11 -14.20 -14.78
N TRP A 433 27.48 -12.92 -14.84
CA TRP A 433 27.45 -12.15 -16.10
C TRP A 433 28.47 -12.66 -17.12
N ALA A 434 29.62 -13.21 -16.69
CA ALA A 434 30.57 -13.88 -17.57
C ALA A 434 29.94 -15.11 -18.23
N VAL A 435 29.26 -15.96 -17.45
CA VAL A 435 28.50 -17.11 -17.97
C VAL A 435 27.41 -16.67 -18.95
N CYS A 436 26.69 -15.57 -18.66
CA CYS A 436 25.70 -15.01 -19.60
C CYS A 436 26.35 -14.54 -20.91
N LYS A 437 27.54 -13.92 -20.85
CA LYS A 437 28.28 -13.45 -22.04
C LYS A 437 28.81 -14.57 -22.93
N GLU A 438 29.04 -15.76 -22.38
CA GLU A 438 29.53 -16.93 -23.12
C GLU A 438 28.40 -17.75 -23.76
N ASN A 439 27.21 -17.77 -23.14
CA ASN A 439 26.10 -18.64 -23.55
C ASN A 439 25.00 -17.97 -24.38
N PHE A 440 24.87 -16.64 -24.34
CA PHE A 440 23.77 -15.91 -25.02
C PHE A 440 24.28 -14.88 -26.04
N ASP A 441 23.38 -14.42 -26.93
CA ASP A 441 23.71 -13.40 -27.93
C ASP A 441 24.00 -12.04 -27.28
N MET A 442 25.25 -11.58 -27.42
CA MET A 442 25.77 -10.32 -26.88
C MET A 442 26.27 -9.40 -27.98
N LYS A 443 26.11 -8.09 -27.78
CA LYS A 443 26.69 -7.05 -28.63
C LYS A 443 27.33 -5.98 -27.76
N LYS A 444 28.58 -5.61 -28.03
CA LYS A 444 29.38 -4.67 -27.19
C LYS A 444 29.49 -5.08 -25.70
N ASN A 445 29.40 -6.37 -25.38
CA ASN A 445 29.33 -6.92 -24.02
C ASN A 445 28.00 -6.66 -23.28
N GLU A 446 26.95 -6.29 -24.01
CA GLU A 446 25.58 -6.03 -23.53
C GLU A 446 24.62 -7.06 -24.17
N LEU A 447 23.59 -7.50 -23.44
CA LEU A 447 22.69 -8.59 -23.85
C LEU A 447 21.72 -8.09 -24.93
N THR A 448 21.57 -8.83 -26.03
CA THR A 448 20.64 -8.43 -27.09
C THR A 448 19.20 -8.83 -26.78
N ARG A 449 18.24 -8.29 -27.53
CA ARG A 449 16.83 -8.76 -27.51
C ARG A 449 16.70 -10.27 -27.74
N GLN A 450 17.59 -10.87 -28.55
CA GLN A 450 17.56 -12.30 -28.84
C GLN A 450 18.18 -13.08 -27.68
N GLY A 451 19.34 -12.66 -27.17
CA GLY A 451 19.97 -13.28 -26.00
C GLY A 451 19.07 -13.28 -24.76
N PHE A 452 18.30 -12.21 -24.54
CA PHE A 452 17.30 -12.15 -23.46
C PHE A 452 16.14 -13.14 -23.65
N MET A 453 15.69 -13.38 -24.89
CA MET A 453 14.68 -14.41 -25.19
C MET A 453 15.22 -15.82 -24.95
N ASP A 454 16.47 -16.06 -25.36
CA ASP A 454 17.13 -17.35 -25.22
C ASP A 454 17.42 -17.69 -23.75
N LEU A 455 17.74 -16.69 -22.92
CA LEU A 455 17.87 -16.79 -21.46
C LEU A 455 16.54 -17.22 -20.81
N ASN A 456 15.43 -16.55 -21.13
CA ASN A 456 14.10 -16.92 -20.61
C ASN A 456 13.62 -18.29 -21.15
N LEU A 457 14.08 -18.72 -22.33
CA LEU A 457 13.82 -20.06 -22.85
C LEU A 457 14.66 -21.12 -22.14
N MET A 458 15.91 -20.82 -21.76
CA MET A 458 16.74 -21.71 -20.94
C MET A 458 16.10 -21.94 -19.57
N GLU A 459 15.61 -20.90 -18.90
CA GLU A 459 14.89 -21.00 -17.62
C GLU A 459 13.68 -21.95 -17.72
N ALA A 460 12.93 -21.91 -18.83
CA ALA A 460 11.85 -22.84 -19.08
C ALA A 460 12.31 -24.29 -19.32
N ASN A 461 13.46 -24.48 -19.98
CA ASN A 461 14.04 -25.78 -20.27
C ASN A 461 14.57 -26.48 -19.01
N ASP A 462 15.27 -25.75 -18.15
CA ASP A 462 15.83 -26.25 -16.89
C ASP A 462 14.75 -26.80 -15.94
N ARG A 463 13.52 -26.33 -16.11
CA ARG A 463 12.30 -26.74 -15.39
C ARG A 463 11.45 -27.79 -16.12
N GLU A 464 11.97 -28.43 -17.16
CA GLU A 464 11.25 -29.37 -18.05
C GLU A 464 9.97 -28.80 -18.71
N GLY A 465 9.82 -27.48 -18.71
CA GLY A 465 8.64 -26.75 -19.18
C GLY A 465 7.64 -26.33 -18.10
N ASP A 466 7.95 -26.46 -16.80
CA ASP A 466 7.15 -25.85 -15.72
C ASP A 466 7.26 -24.31 -15.76
N PRO A 467 6.14 -23.58 -16.00
CA PRO A 467 6.15 -22.12 -16.15
C PRO A 467 6.20 -21.37 -14.81
N SER A 468 6.40 -22.04 -13.68
CA SER A 468 6.29 -21.43 -12.34
C SER A 468 7.26 -20.27 -12.10
N ASP A 469 8.53 -20.40 -12.50
CA ASP A 469 9.56 -19.36 -12.29
C ASP A 469 9.33 -18.16 -13.22
N LEU A 470 9.11 -18.42 -14.52
CA LEU A 470 8.67 -17.40 -15.49
C LEU A 470 7.45 -16.60 -15.00
N TRP A 471 6.51 -17.26 -14.32
CA TRP A 471 5.38 -16.57 -13.71
C TRP A 471 5.75 -15.68 -12.53
N ILE A 472 6.71 -16.07 -11.69
CA ILE A 472 7.24 -15.20 -10.63
C ILE A 472 7.88 -13.96 -11.26
N THR A 473 8.73 -14.14 -12.27
CA THR A 473 9.35 -13.05 -13.05
C THR A 473 8.31 -12.08 -13.63
N LEU A 474 7.27 -12.60 -14.32
CA LEU A 474 6.22 -11.78 -14.92
C LEU A 474 5.35 -11.05 -13.89
N LEU A 475 4.95 -11.72 -12.81
CA LEU A 475 4.16 -11.12 -11.72
C LEU A 475 4.96 -10.00 -11.03
N SER A 476 6.24 -10.23 -10.76
CA SER A 476 7.17 -9.22 -10.22
C SER A 476 7.36 -8.00 -11.13
N LEU A 477 7.14 -8.13 -12.44
CA LEU A 477 7.19 -7.02 -13.40
C LEU A 477 5.82 -6.37 -13.65
N GLY A 478 4.80 -6.76 -12.89
CA GLY A 478 3.45 -6.18 -12.90
C GLY A 478 2.50 -6.74 -13.96
N TYR A 479 2.83 -7.89 -14.58
CA TYR A 479 1.93 -8.61 -15.48
C TYR A 479 0.97 -9.51 -14.70
N ASN A 480 -0.29 -9.54 -15.11
CA ASN A 480 -1.26 -10.50 -14.61
C ASN A 480 -1.19 -11.85 -15.36
N LYS A 481 -1.97 -12.84 -14.89
CA LYS A 481 -2.05 -14.18 -15.50
C LYS A 481 -2.61 -14.23 -16.93
N ALA A 482 -3.09 -13.12 -17.49
CA ALA A 482 -3.46 -12.99 -18.90
C ALA A 482 -2.37 -12.32 -19.76
N LEU A 483 -1.15 -12.15 -19.23
CA LEU A 483 -0.04 -11.42 -19.86
C LEU A 483 -0.38 -9.95 -20.18
N GLU A 484 -1.16 -9.31 -19.30
CA GLU A 484 -1.41 -7.87 -19.38
C GLU A 484 -0.72 -7.15 -18.22
N MET A 485 0.07 -6.14 -18.55
CA MET A 485 0.70 -5.27 -17.55
C MET A 485 -0.37 -4.40 -16.87
N THR A 486 -0.63 -4.66 -15.60
CA THR A 486 -1.67 -3.98 -14.79
C THR A 486 -1.16 -3.39 -13.48
N GLU A 487 -0.03 -3.88 -12.97
CA GLU A 487 0.57 -3.44 -11.70
C GLU A 487 1.91 -2.70 -11.93
N ALA A 488 2.14 -2.26 -13.17
CA ALA A 488 3.29 -1.46 -13.57
C ALA A 488 2.91 -0.34 -14.55
N CYS A 489 3.69 0.74 -14.57
CA CYS A 489 3.57 1.85 -15.51
C CYS A 489 4.96 2.30 -15.99
N PRO A 490 5.43 1.78 -17.13
CA PRO A 490 6.62 2.26 -17.82
C PRO A 490 6.49 3.74 -18.19
N PHE A 491 7.59 4.48 -18.11
CA PHE A 491 7.67 5.91 -18.43
C PHE A 491 9.01 6.25 -19.11
N VAL A 492 9.06 7.43 -19.73
CA VAL A 492 10.29 7.99 -20.29
C VAL A 492 10.47 9.43 -19.81
N ILE A 493 11.73 9.77 -19.48
CA ILE A 493 12.17 11.11 -19.10
C ILE A 493 13.03 11.66 -20.24
N ASP A 494 12.62 12.80 -20.81
CA ASP A 494 13.39 13.55 -21.81
C ASP A 494 13.97 14.82 -21.17
N ILE A 495 15.25 15.09 -21.43
CA ILE A 495 15.97 16.26 -20.91
C ILE A 495 16.67 16.96 -22.07
N TYR A 496 16.19 18.15 -22.40
CA TYR A 496 16.81 19.03 -23.38
C TYR A 496 17.54 20.17 -22.66
N ALA A 497 18.77 20.47 -23.07
CA ALA A 497 19.54 21.59 -22.54
C ALA A 497 20.18 22.39 -23.68
N GLU A 498 19.94 23.70 -23.67
CA GLU A 498 20.42 24.65 -24.69
C GLU A 498 21.94 24.66 -24.86
N LYS A 499 22.68 24.69 -23.75
CA LYS A 499 24.11 25.02 -23.75
C LYS A 499 25.03 23.82 -23.56
N CYS A 500 24.54 22.68 -23.07
CA CYS A 500 25.39 21.53 -22.77
C CYS A 500 24.67 20.19 -22.86
N LYS A 501 25.44 19.11 -23.01
CA LYS A 501 24.89 17.76 -23.04
C LYS A 501 24.53 17.33 -21.62
N PRO A 502 23.25 17.13 -21.29
CA PRO A 502 22.88 16.58 -20.00
C PRO A 502 23.35 15.12 -19.91
N ARG A 503 23.66 14.65 -18.71
CA ARG A 503 23.95 13.24 -18.44
C ARG A 503 23.00 12.75 -17.35
N ILE A 504 22.07 11.88 -17.71
CA ILE A 504 21.17 11.18 -16.77
C ILE A 504 21.69 9.77 -16.55
N LYS A 505 21.56 9.26 -15.32
CA LYS A 505 21.80 7.84 -14.98
C LYS A 505 20.84 7.40 -13.88
N ALA A 506 20.22 6.22 -14.03
CA ALA A 506 19.46 5.55 -12.97
C ALA A 506 20.43 5.03 -11.89
N ILE A 507 20.08 5.21 -10.61
CA ILE A 507 20.98 4.90 -9.49
C ILE A 507 20.46 3.73 -8.64
N PHE A 508 19.18 3.76 -8.27
CA PHE A 508 18.54 2.69 -7.50
C PHE A 508 17.02 2.71 -7.72
N LEU A 509 16.37 1.60 -7.36
CA LEU A 509 14.92 1.40 -7.35
C LEU A 509 14.46 1.49 -5.89
N GLU A 510 13.55 2.42 -5.57
CA GLU A 510 13.07 2.63 -4.19
C GLU A 510 11.59 3.07 -4.21
N ALA A 511 10.88 2.75 -3.13
CA ALA A 511 9.55 3.28 -2.79
C ALA A 511 9.53 4.82 -2.68
N GLY A 512 8.42 5.36 -2.17
CA GLY A 512 8.22 6.78 -1.90
C GLY A 512 9.04 7.30 -0.70
N GLY A 513 10.37 7.28 -0.80
CA GLY A 513 11.29 7.63 0.30
C GLY A 513 11.07 9.02 0.91
N TRP A 514 11.64 9.25 2.09
CA TRP A 514 11.42 10.46 2.88
C TRP A 514 11.76 11.76 2.15
N GLN A 515 12.75 11.75 1.24
CA GLN A 515 13.10 12.91 0.41
C GLN A 515 11.97 13.28 -0.57
N LEU A 516 11.29 12.29 -1.16
CA LEU A 516 10.17 12.53 -2.07
C LEU A 516 8.96 13.06 -1.31
N ASN A 517 8.61 12.45 -0.17
CA ASN A 517 7.56 12.96 0.71
C ASN A 517 7.85 14.41 1.18
N ARG A 518 9.09 14.71 1.56
CA ARG A 518 9.54 16.06 1.92
C ARG A 518 9.44 17.04 0.74
N ALA A 519 9.73 16.60 -0.48
CA ALA A 519 9.58 17.40 -1.70
C ALA A 519 8.10 17.69 -2.02
N ILE A 520 7.22 16.68 -1.93
CA ILE A 520 5.77 16.84 -2.11
C ILE A 520 5.22 17.84 -1.09
N CYS A 521 5.49 17.63 0.22
CA CYS A 521 5.04 18.55 1.26
C CYS A 521 5.51 19.99 1.02
N LYS A 522 6.81 20.21 0.72
CA LYS A 522 7.34 21.54 0.38
C LYS A 522 6.66 22.14 -0.86
N SER A 523 6.41 21.37 -1.91
CA SER A 523 5.74 21.89 -3.11
C SER A 523 4.30 22.34 -2.85
N VAL A 524 3.57 21.60 -2.00
CA VAL A 524 2.18 21.89 -1.66
C VAL A 524 2.10 23.07 -0.70
N VAL A 525 3.02 23.19 0.26
CA VAL A 525 3.11 24.36 1.14
C VAL A 525 3.46 25.64 0.36
N ASN A 526 4.37 25.55 -0.62
CA ASN A 526 4.81 26.71 -1.39
C ASN A 526 3.79 27.21 -2.43
N LYS A 527 2.86 26.36 -2.90
CA LYS A 527 1.94 26.66 -4.01
C LYS A 527 0.46 26.46 -3.69
N GLY A 528 0.12 25.83 -2.57
CA GLY A 528 -1.25 25.50 -2.17
C GLY A 528 -1.91 26.58 -1.30
N GLU A 529 -3.23 26.53 -1.24
CA GLU A 529 -4.04 27.35 -0.34
C GLU A 529 -3.92 26.82 1.09
N ALA A 530 -3.49 27.65 2.03
CA ALA A 530 -3.36 27.29 3.44
C ALA A 530 -4.64 27.65 4.22
N LYS A 531 -5.19 26.69 4.97
CA LYS A 531 -6.31 26.91 5.88
C LYS A 531 -5.97 26.44 7.29
N LEU A 532 -6.19 27.29 8.27
CA LEU A 532 -6.11 26.95 9.69
C LEU A 532 -7.29 26.05 10.06
N MET A 533 -7.10 25.15 11.02
CA MET A 533 -8.20 24.37 11.58
C MET A 533 -8.94 25.18 12.64
N ASP A 534 -10.27 25.27 12.54
CA ASP A 534 -11.09 26.10 13.43
C ASP A 534 -10.90 25.68 14.89
N GLY A 535 -10.45 26.61 15.74
CA GLY A 535 -10.15 26.32 17.15
C GLY A 535 -8.84 25.54 17.41
N CYS A 536 -8.02 25.28 16.38
CA CYS A 536 -6.71 24.62 16.49
C CYS A 536 -5.68 25.24 15.53
N GLU A 537 -5.26 26.47 15.81
CA GLU A 537 -4.32 27.27 14.98
C GLU A 537 -2.95 26.60 14.72
N ASN A 538 -2.57 25.60 15.54
CA ASN A 538 -1.36 24.83 15.36
C ASN A 538 -1.46 23.73 14.28
N VAL A 539 -2.64 23.52 13.68
CA VAL A 539 -2.85 22.57 12.58
C VAL A 539 -3.27 23.33 11.33
N ILE A 540 -2.50 23.18 10.26
CA ILE A 540 -2.75 23.85 8.98
C ILE A 540 -2.95 22.79 7.90
N VAL A 541 -4.03 22.91 7.13
CA VAL A 541 -4.30 22.10 5.95
C VAL A 541 -3.98 22.92 4.70
N TYR A 542 -2.93 22.52 3.99
CA TYR A 542 -2.56 23.05 2.69
C TYR A 542 -3.22 22.24 1.59
N THR A 543 -3.89 22.89 0.64
CA THR A 543 -4.47 22.22 -0.53
C THR A 543 -3.95 22.84 -1.82
N TYR A 544 -3.16 22.07 -2.56
CA TYR A 544 -2.69 22.43 -3.90
C TYR A 544 -3.60 21.77 -4.94
N LYS A 545 -4.05 22.55 -5.93
CA LYS A 545 -4.92 22.08 -7.01
C LYS A 545 -4.33 22.38 -8.38
N THR A 546 -4.51 21.46 -9.32
CA THR A 546 -4.35 21.65 -10.77
C THR A 546 -5.65 21.25 -11.47
N ASP A 547 -5.71 21.36 -12.79
CA ASP A 547 -6.85 20.88 -13.59
C ASP A 547 -7.06 19.34 -13.50
N THR A 548 -6.05 18.60 -13.05
CA THR A 548 -6.01 17.12 -13.11
C THR A 548 -5.74 16.43 -11.77
N ARG A 549 -5.27 17.14 -10.74
CA ARG A 549 -5.07 16.59 -9.40
C ARG A 549 -5.30 17.62 -8.29
N ILE A 550 -5.67 17.13 -7.11
CA ILE A 550 -5.64 17.86 -5.85
C ILE A 550 -4.76 17.08 -4.88
N THR A 551 -3.85 17.77 -4.20
CA THR A 551 -3.04 17.22 -3.11
C THR A 551 -3.29 18.04 -1.86
N SER A 552 -3.70 17.38 -0.77
CA SER A 552 -3.80 18.00 0.56
C SER A 552 -2.63 17.54 1.45
N VAL A 553 -2.02 18.47 2.19
CA VAL A 553 -0.95 18.25 3.16
C VAL A 553 -1.36 18.85 4.49
N ILE A 554 -1.11 18.15 5.58
CA ILE A 554 -1.37 18.63 6.94
C ILE A 554 -0.02 18.97 7.57
N GLU A 555 0.13 20.20 8.08
CA GLU A 555 1.24 20.62 8.92
C GLU A 555 0.78 20.67 10.38
N ASN A 556 1.51 19.99 11.27
CA ASN A 556 1.30 20.03 12.72
C ASN A 556 2.44 20.83 13.38
N LYS A 557 2.13 22.05 13.82
CA LYS A 557 3.07 22.94 14.54
C LYS A 557 3.07 22.74 16.06
N SER A 558 2.21 21.88 16.59
CA SER A 558 2.15 21.60 18.03
C SER A 558 3.26 20.65 18.49
N GLU A 559 3.46 20.58 19.81
CA GLU A 559 4.36 19.60 20.46
C GLU A 559 3.75 18.20 20.59
N ASN A 560 2.44 18.07 20.33
CA ASN A 560 1.70 16.82 20.46
C ASN A 560 1.42 16.22 19.07
N LYS A 561 1.24 14.90 19.01
CA LYS A 561 0.69 14.27 17.81
C LYS A 561 -0.79 14.62 17.68
N VAL A 562 -1.27 14.80 16.45
CA VAL A 562 -2.68 15.05 16.15
C VAL A 562 -3.24 13.94 15.28
N ILE A 563 -4.48 13.54 15.52
CA ILE A 563 -5.19 12.57 14.67
C ILE A 563 -6.28 13.32 13.93
N ILE A 564 -6.13 13.44 12.61
CA ILE A 564 -7.05 14.15 11.74
C ILE A 564 -7.92 13.12 11.00
N HIS A 565 -9.21 13.15 11.28
CA HIS A 565 -10.22 12.44 10.53
C HIS A 565 -10.52 13.20 9.22
N VAL A 566 -10.55 12.48 8.10
CA VAL A 566 -10.73 13.01 6.75
C VAL A 566 -11.97 12.37 6.16
N ASN A 567 -12.96 13.18 5.78
CA ASN A 567 -14.20 12.73 5.14
C ASN A 567 -14.32 13.35 3.73
N ASN A 568 -14.45 12.49 2.71
CA ASN A 568 -14.66 12.83 1.30
C ASN A 568 -16.01 12.35 0.75
N GLU A 569 -16.97 11.90 1.56
CA GLU A 569 -18.24 11.28 1.12
C GLU A 569 -19.10 12.17 0.22
N HIS A 570 -18.92 13.49 0.31
CA HIS A 570 -19.61 14.46 -0.54
C HIS A 570 -18.87 14.76 -1.86
N SER A 571 -17.69 14.17 -2.08
CA SER A 571 -16.95 14.27 -3.33
C SER A 571 -17.62 13.46 -4.44
N LYS A 572 -17.59 13.97 -5.68
CA LYS A 572 -18.19 13.35 -6.86
C LYS A 572 -17.20 13.30 -8.01
N ASN A 573 -17.20 12.20 -8.75
CA ASN A 573 -16.26 11.93 -9.85
C ASN A 573 -14.78 11.98 -9.37
N CYS A 574 -14.50 11.48 -8.16
CA CYS A 574 -13.19 11.54 -7.52
C CYS A 574 -12.59 10.15 -7.27
N LEU A 575 -11.28 10.00 -7.53
CA LEU A 575 -10.44 8.88 -7.11
C LEU A 575 -9.41 9.38 -6.09
N SER A 576 -9.49 8.88 -4.84
CA SER A 576 -8.45 9.13 -3.82
C SER A 576 -7.38 8.04 -3.87
N ASN A 577 -6.11 8.40 -3.67
CA ASN A 577 -5.02 7.42 -3.56
C ASN A 577 -5.26 6.45 -2.40
N ARG A 578 -5.81 6.95 -1.28
CA ARG A 578 -6.15 6.15 -0.08
C ARG A 578 -7.23 5.09 -0.30
N GLY A 579 -8.00 5.16 -1.39
CA GLY A 579 -9.07 4.20 -1.71
C GLY A 579 -10.33 4.27 -0.81
N LEU A 580 -10.25 4.96 0.32
CA LEU A 580 -11.34 5.13 1.28
C LEU A 580 -11.97 6.53 1.16
N ALA A 581 -13.30 6.61 1.25
CA ALA A 581 -14.01 7.89 1.35
C ALA A 581 -13.77 8.58 2.70
N VAL A 582 -13.68 7.80 3.78
CA VAL A 582 -13.48 8.28 5.15
C VAL A 582 -12.34 7.50 5.81
N PHE A 583 -11.40 8.21 6.43
CA PHE A 583 -10.23 7.62 7.10
C PHE A 583 -9.64 8.59 8.13
N ALA A 584 -8.65 8.15 8.91
CA ALA A 584 -7.94 8.97 9.89
C ALA A 584 -6.43 8.94 9.62
N ILE A 585 -5.75 10.04 9.94
CA ILE A 585 -4.31 10.23 9.73
C ILE A 585 -3.68 10.72 11.03
N GLU A 586 -2.62 10.06 11.48
CA GLU A 586 -1.79 10.56 12.58
C GLU A 586 -0.66 11.44 12.03
N VAL A 587 -0.53 12.68 12.52
CA VAL A 587 0.53 13.62 12.13
C VAL A 587 1.38 13.93 13.35
N ALA A 588 2.66 13.54 13.29
CA ALA A 588 3.61 13.69 14.38
C ALA A 588 3.86 15.17 14.77
N PRO A 589 4.36 15.46 15.98
CA PRO A 589 4.75 16.81 16.38
C PRO A 589 5.72 17.45 15.39
N LYS A 590 5.60 18.76 15.17
CA LYS A 590 6.52 19.56 14.31
C LYS A 590 6.76 18.97 12.91
N SER A 591 5.77 18.30 12.34
CA SER A 591 5.90 17.55 11.09
C SER A 591 4.84 17.91 10.05
N MET A 592 5.07 17.49 8.80
CA MET A 592 4.13 17.59 7.70
C MET A 592 3.86 16.20 7.13
N MET A 593 2.60 15.90 6.81
CA MET A 593 2.23 14.65 6.15
C MET A 593 1.29 14.92 4.97
N VAL A 594 1.49 14.18 3.88
CA VAL A 594 0.53 14.15 2.77
C VAL A 594 -0.75 13.47 3.24
N SER A 595 -1.85 14.24 3.25
CA SER A 595 -3.16 13.75 3.66
C SER A 595 -3.67 12.75 2.62
N GLN A 596 -3.82 13.23 1.39
CA GLN A 596 -4.27 12.45 0.24
C GLN A 596 -3.93 13.14 -1.07
N HIS A 597 -3.92 12.35 -2.14
CA HIS A 597 -4.03 12.80 -3.52
C HIS A 597 -5.40 12.41 -4.05
N VAL A 598 -6.00 13.29 -4.85
CA VAL A 598 -7.29 13.06 -5.52
C VAL A 598 -7.19 13.46 -6.98
N MET A 599 -7.73 12.62 -7.86
CA MET A 599 -7.84 12.82 -9.31
C MET A 599 -9.29 12.62 -9.78
N PRO A 600 -9.68 13.09 -10.98
CA PRO A 600 -10.96 12.72 -11.56
C PRO A 600 -11.05 11.24 -11.91
N LEU A 601 -12.19 10.61 -11.61
CA LEU A 601 -12.51 9.26 -12.07
C LEU A 601 -12.69 9.23 -13.60
N ASN A 602 -13.45 10.19 -14.12
CA ASN A 602 -13.59 10.49 -15.54
C ASN A 602 -13.19 11.96 -15.79
N ASP A 603 -12.12 12.19 -16.57
CA ASP A 603 -11.61 13.53 -16.90
C ASP A 603 -12.44 14.27 -17.96
N GLN A 604 -13.38 13.58 -18.62
CA GLN A 604 -14.35 14.16 -19.56
C GLN A 604 -15.57 14.78 -18.86
N GLU A 605 -15.71 14.58 -17.55
CA GLU A 605 -16.81 15.07 -16.71
C GLU A 605 -16.30 16.11 -15.69
N GLU A 606 -17.21 16.95 -15.18
CA GLU A 606 -16.89 17.81 -14.03
C GLU A 606 -16.66 16.95 -12.78
N TRP A 607 -15.72 17.36 -11.93
CA TRP A 607 -15.51 16.71 -10.63
C TRP A 607 -15.58 17.70 -9.48
N LEU A 608 -16.14 17.23 -8.36
CA LEU A 608 -16.36 18.01 -7.15
C LEU A 608 -15.57 17.35 -6.02
N TYR A 609 -14.47 17.95 -5.64
CA TYR A 609 -13.78 17.61 -4.40
C TYR A 609 -14.48 18.34 -3.25
N SER A 610 -14.99 17.59 -2.28
CA SER A 610 -15.55 18.12 -1.04
C SER A 610 -15.01 17.29 0.12
N CYS A 611 -14.06 17.88 0.84
CA CYS A 611 -13.32 17.23 1.91
C CYS A 611 -13.47 18.03 3.22
N VAL A 612 -13.71 17.30 4.32
CA VAL A 612 -13.71 17.83 5.68
C VAL A 612 -12.60 17.16 6.48
N HIS A 613 -11.68 17.96 7.02
CA HIS A 613 -10.67 17.54 7.98
C HIS A 613 -11.13 17.94 9.38
N SER A 614 -11.20 17.00 10.31
CA SER A 614 -11.60 17.25 11.70
C SER A 614 -10.66 16.58 12.69
N LEU A 615 -10.25 17.29 13.73
CA LEU A 615 -9.48 16.74 14.84
C LEU A 615 -10.32 15.74 15.64
N LEU A 616 -9.71 14.61 16.03
CA LEU A 616 -10.30 13.58 16.89
C LEU A 616 -9.90 13.74 18.37
#